data_AF-A0A7W1U8B2-F1
#
_entry.id   AF-A0A7W1U8B2-F1
#
_cell.length_a   1.000
_cell.length_b   1.000
_cell.length_c   1.000
_cell.angle_alpha   90.00
_cell.angle_beta   90.00
_cell.angle_gamma   90.00
#
_symmetry.space_group_name_H-M   'P 1'
#
loop_
_entity.id
_entity.type
_entity.pdbx_description
1 polymer ?
#
loop_
_entity_poly.entity_id
_entity_poly.type
_entity_poly.pdbx_seq_one_letter_code
_entity_poly.pdbx_strand_id
1 'polypeptide(L)'
;MKRISHLALLLALIAPLLLVLGGCGEDAPDTTAKKDPHVHLNEIDFMINDYEKAATHFVKTVKKFKAGDVSLTMRYIDEGKGVQDWQAKLQQAGARMTPEETQRAAAISAKVTPDLPK
;
A
#
# COMPACT_ATOMS: atom_id res chain seq x y z
N MET A 1 -14.30 -40.43 34.87
CA MET A 1 -13.23 -39.41 34.88
C MET A 1 -12.96 -39.02 33.43
N LYS A 2 -13.41 -37.83 33.02
CA LYS A 2 -13.63 -37.44 31.62
C LYS A 2 -12.60 -36.37 31.25
N ARG A 3 -11.59 -36.72 30.45
CA ARG A 3 -10.60 -35.76 29.92
C ARG A 3 -11.20 -35.09 28.69
N ILE A 4 -11.66 -33.85 28.86
CA ILE A 4 -12.20 -33.02 27.79
C ILE A 4 -11.07 -32.14 27.27
N SER A 5 -10.91 -32.23 25.95
CA SER A 5 -10.05 -31.49 25.02
C SER A 5 -9.67 -30.05 25.42
N HIS A 6 -8.37 -29.79 25.48
CA HIS A 6 -7.77 -28.44 25.56
C HIS A 6 -7.88 -27.63 24.24
N LEU A 7 -8.82 -27.97 23.37
CA LEU A 7 -8.97 -27.34 22.05
C LEU A 7 -9.94 -26.14 22.03
N ALA A 8 -10.42 -25.68 23.20
CA ALA A 8 -11.49 -24.69 23.32
C ALA A 8 -11.12 -23.45 24.16
N LEU A 9 -9.82 -23.13 24.31
CA LEU A 9 -9.36 -22.00 25.12
C LEU A 9 -8.68 -20.88 24.31
N LEU A 10 -8.92 -20.79 23.00
CA LEU A 10 -8.32 -19.77 22.13
C LEU A 10 -9.32 -18.97 21.27
N LEU A 11 -10.64 -19.12 21.52
CA LEU A 11 -11.69 -18.44 20.75
C LEU A 11 -12.43 -17.33 21.53
N ALA A 12 -11.96 -16.93 22.70
CA ALA A 12 -12.61 -15.94 23.57
C ALA A 12 -11.92 -14.56 23.58
N LEU A 13 -11.32 -14.14 22.46
CA LEU A 13 -10.68 -12.82 22.33
C LEU A 13 -11.16 -12.05 21.08
N ILE A 14 -12.35 -12.39 20.58
CA ILE A 14 -13.00 -11.65 19.50
C ILE A 14 -14.45 -11.39 19.88
N ALA A 15 -14.72 -10.12 20.19
CA ALA A 15 -15.98 -9.38 20.35
C ALA A 15 -16.12 -8.80 21.77
N PRO A 16 -16.40 -7.49 21.95
CA PRO A 16 -17.18 -6.63 21.06
C PRO A 16 -16.63 -5.20 20.83
N LEU A 17 -16.67 -4.70 19.60
CA LEU A 17 -16.69 -3.26 19.32
C LEU A 17 -17.76 -2.97 18.27
N LEU A 18 -19.02 -3.22 18.65
CA LEU A 18 -20.20 -2.61 18.03
C LEU A 18 -20.71 -1.54 18.99
N LEU A 19 -21.12 -0.41 18.42
CA LEU A 19 -21.97 0.66 19.01
C LEU A 19 -21.26 1.88 19.63
N VAL A 20 -20.87 2.81 18.75
CA VAL A 20 -21.16 4.25 18.89
C VAL A 20 -21.62 4.72 17.50
N LEU A 21 -22.92 4.67 17.17
CA LEU A 21 -23.96 5.70 17.34
C LEU A 21 -23.66 7.08 16.68
N GLY A 22 -24.58 7.47 15.79
CA GLY A 22 -24.76 8.81 15.22
C GLY A 22 -24.10 8.93 13.83
N GLY A 23 -24.81 9.11 12.72
CA GLY A 23 -26.01 9.89 12.51
C GLY A 23 -25.67 11.01 11.51
N CYS A 24 -26.57 11.23 10.55
CA CYS A 24 -26.56 12.28 9.52
C CYS A 24 -25.63 12.09 8.31
N GLY A 25 -26.25 12.11 7.14
CA GLY A 25 -25.61 12.12 5.83
C GLY A 25 -26.64 12.24 4.72
N GLU A 26 -27.63 13.13 4.91
CA GLU A 26 -28.32 13.74 3.79
C GLU A 26 -27.31 14.60 3.00
N ASP A 27 -27.49 14.53 1.68
CA ASP A 27 -26.98 15.41 0.65
C ASP A 27 -25.47 15.49 0.44
N ALA A 28 -25.07 14.94 -0.71
CA ALA A 28 -23.88 15.35 -1.42
C ALA A 28 -23.91 16.88 -1.64
N PRO A 29 -22.76 17.55 -1.49
CA PRO A 29 -22.46 18.66 -2.35
C PRO A 29 -21.16 18.42 -3.11
N ASP A 30 -21.35 18.42 -4.42
CA ASP A 30 -20.54 19.13 -5.41
C ASP A 30 -19.04 18.83 -5.52
N THR A 31 -18.77 18.13 -6.61
CA THR A 31 -17.52 18.07 -7.33
C THR A 31 -17.03 19.47 -7.73
N THR A 32 -16.24 20.13 -6.90
CA THR A 32 -15.22 21.11 -7.36
C THR A 32 -14.27 21.52 -6.24
N ALA A 33 -13.56 20.54 -5.65
CA ALA A 33 -12.28 20.87 -5.04
C ALA A 33 -11.31 21.25 -6.18
N LYS A 34 -11.28 22.53 -6.55
CA LYS A 34 -10.19 23.10 -7.35
C LYS A 34 -8.90 22.75 -6.62
N LYS A 35 -8.18 21.76 -7.16
CA LYS A 35 -6.82 21.41 -6.75
C LYS A 35 -5.99 22.70 -6.85
N ASP A 36 -5.64 23.26 -5.71
CA ASP A 36 -4.74 24.40 -5.64
C ASP A 36 -3.44 24.00 -6.37
N PRO A 37 -3.00 24.73 -7.42
CA PRO A 37 -1.79 24.37 -8.15
C PRO A 37 -0.51 24.57 -7.34
N HIS A 38 -0.61 25.11 -6.13
CA HIS A 38 0.51 25.31 -5.20
C HIS A 38 0.44 24.37 -3.97
N VAL A 39 0.05 23.11 -4.16
CA VAL A 39 0.35 22.08 -3.15
C VAL A 39 1.87 21.99 -3.03
N HIS A 40 2.43 22.65 -2.02
CA HIS A 40 3.77 22.39 -1.54
C HIS A 40 3.80 20.96 -1.04
N LEU A 41 4.10 20.03 -1.95
CA LEU A 41 4.36 18.64 -1.59
C LEU A 41 5.50 18.64 -0.59
N ASN A 42 5.26 18.03 0.56
CA ASN A 42 6.32 17.84 1.54
C ASN A 42 7.31 16.78 1.00
N GLU A 43 8.45 16.61 1.67
CA GLU A 43 9.48 15.64 1.29
C GLU A 43 8.90 14.21 1.13
N ILE A 44 7.98 13.81 2.00
CA ILE A 44 7.35 12.48 2.01
C ILE A 44 6.46 12.29 0.79
N ASP A 45 5.66 13.30 0.43
CA ASP A 45 4.84 13.30 -0.77
C ASP A 45 5.69 13.13 -2.03
N PHE A 46 6.85 13.78 -2.11
CA PHE A 46 7.79 13.56 -3.22
C PHE A 46 8.31 12.13 -3.24
N MET A 47 8.69 11.56 -2.09
CA MET A 47 9.13 10.17 -1.99
C MET A 47 8.03 9.19 -2.42
N ILE A 48 6.77 9.41 -2.02
CA ILE A 48 5.62 8.57 -2.41
C ILE A 48 5.38 8.68 -3.91
N ASN A 49 5.46 9.88 -4.48
CA ASN A 49 5.28 10.09 -5.92
C ASN A 49 6.39 9.40 -6.74
N ASP A 50 7.64 9.44 -6.28
CA ASP A 50 8.74 8.76 -6.95
C ASP A 50 8.66 7.23 -6.80
N TYR A 51 8.20 6.75 -5.64
CA TYR A 51 7.87 5.35 -5.44
C TYR A 51 6.75 4.90 -6.39
N GLU A 52 5.69 5.69 -6.56
CA GLU A 52 4.58 5.41 -7.48
C GLU A 52 5.05 5.33 -8.95
N LYS A 53 5.97 6.21 -9.36
CA LYS A 53 6.59 6.16 -10.69
C LYS A 53 7.38 4.86 -10.85
N ALA A 54 8.28 4.54 -9.91
CA ALA A 54 9.08 3.31 -9.94
C ALA A 54 8.19 2.06 -10.02
N ALA A 55 7.15 1.99 -9.19
CA ALA A 55 6.16 0.93 -9.21
C ALA A 55 5.42 0.82 -10.56
N THR A 56 5.06 1.95 -11.17
CA THR A 56 4.39 1.98 -12.47
C THR A 56 5.28 1.46 -13.59
N HIS A 57 6.57 1.80 -13.57
CA HIS A 57 7.54 1.26 -14.53
C HIS A 57 7.71 -0.25 -14.35
N PHE A 58 7.91 -0.70 -13.11
CA PHE A 58 8.03 -2.11 -12.78
C PHE A 58 6.82 -2.94 -13.25
N VAL A 59 5.60 -2.49 -12.96
CA VAL A 59 4.36 -3.18 -13.40
C VAL A 59 4.27 -3.32 -14.92
N LYS A 60 4.73 -2.30 -15.67
CA LYS A 60 4.78 -2.38 -17.14
C LYS A 60 5.79 -3.42 -17.61
N THR A 61 6.96 -3.48 -16.98
CA THR A 61 8.00 -4.47 -17.27
C THR A 61 7.52 -5.88 -16.94
N VAL A 62 6.93 -6.08 -15.76
CA VAL A 62 6.34 -7.36 -15.32
C VAL A 62 5.30 -7.85 -16.32
N LYS A 63 4.40 -6.96 -16.77
CA LYS A 63 3.36 -7.34 -17.74
C LYS A 63 3.96 -7.92 -19.03
N LYS A 64 5.04 -7.33 -19.53
CA LYS A 64 5.73 -7.81 -20.74
C LYS A 64 6.54 -9.08 -20.48
N PHE A 65 7.25 -9.14 -19.36
CA PHE A 65 8.01 -10.31 -18.93
C PHE A 65 7.09 -11.54 -18.78
N LYS A 66 5.95 -11.40 -18.11
CA LYS A 66 4.92 -12.45 -17.97
C LYS A 66 4.27 -12.83 -19.31
N ALA A 67 4.30 -11.96 -20.31
CA ALA A 67 3.87 -12.27 -21.67
C ALA A 67 4.93 -13.05 -22.48
N GLY A 68 6.08 -13.37 -21.88
CA GLY A 68 7.13 -14.19 -22.50
C GLY A 68 8.35 -13.41 -23.02
N ASP A 69 8.41 -12.08 -22.80
CA ASP A 69 9.56 -11.28 -23.21
C ASP A 69 10.73 -11.44 -22.21
N VAL A 70 11.46 -12.55 -22.36
CA VAL A 70 12.61 -12.90 -21.51
C VAL A 70 13.79 -11.93 -21.68
N SER A 71 13.82 -11.10 -22.73
CA SER A 71 14.85 -10.07 -22.89
C SER A 71 14.80 -9.02 -21.76
N LEU A 72 13.65 -8.91 -21.09
CA LEU A 72 13.44 -8.00 -19.97
C LEU A 72 13.87 -8.56 -18.62
N THR A 73 14.44 -9.77 -18.54
CA THR A 73 14.79 -10.43 -17.26
C THR A 73 15.65 -9.53 -16.36
N MET A 74 16.74 -8.95 -16.89
CA MET A 74 17.60 -8.07 -16.10
C MET A 74 16.86 -6.80 -15.65
N ARG A 75 16.06 -6.21 -16.54
CA ARG A 75 15.27 -5.02 -16.22
C ARG A 75 14.22 -5.32 -15.14
N TYR A 76 13.58 -6.49 -15.19
CA TYR A 76 12.65 -6.94 -14.17
C TYR A 76 13.32 -7.05 -12.79
N ILE A 77 14.53 -7.61 -12.73
CA ILE A 77 15.32 -7.71 -11.50
C ILE A 77 15.70 -6.31 -10.99
N ASP A 78 16.26 -5.46 -11.86
CA ASP A 78 16.75 -4.13 -11.49
C ASP A 78 15.61 -3.21 -11.03
N GLU A 79 14.50 -3.17 -11.77
CA GLU A 79 13.33 -2.39 -11.40
C GLU A 79 12.66 -2.95 -10.13
N GLY A 80 12.63 -4.27 -9.95
CA GLY A 80 12.12 -4.91 -8.74
C GLY A 80 12.93 -4.52 -7.50
N LYS A 81 14.27 -4.52 -7.61
CA LYS A 81 15.15 -4.03 -6.56
C LYS A 81 14.92 -2.54 -6.28
N GLY A 82 14.79 -1.72 -7.32
CA GLY A 82 14.49 -0.29 -7.15
C GLY A 82 13.18 -0.03 -6.40
N VAL A 83 12.15 -0.84 -6.65
CA VAL A 83 10.88 -0.79 -5.90
C VAL A 83 11.08 -1.19 -4.43
N GLN A 84 11.85 -2.25 -4.14
CA GLN A 84 12.19 -2.66 -2.78
C GLN A 84 13.00 -1.58 -2.02
N ASP A 85 13.94 -0.94 -2.69
CA ASP A 85 14.73 0.16 -2.12
C ASP A 85 13.83 1.34 -1.73
N TRP A 86 12.83 1.67 -2.55
CA TRP A 86 11.83 2.69 -2.21
C TRP A 86 10.92 2.27 -1.06
N GLN A 87 10.50 1.01 -0.99
CA GLN A 87 9.76 0.48 0.16
C GLN A 87 10.56 0.67 1.46
N ALA A 88 11.86 0.34 1.43
CA ALA A 88 12.74 0.52 2.58
C ALA A 88 12.89 2.00 2.97
N LYS A 89 13.11 2.90 2.00
CA LYS A 89 13.19 4.36 2.24
C LYS A 89 11.91 4.91 2.88
N LEU A 90 10.75 4.50 2.38
CA LEU A 90 9.46 4.92 2.94
C LEU A 90 9.24 4.33 4.34
N GLN A 91 9.59 3.07 4.59
CA GLN A 91 9.52 2.50 5.94
C GLN A 91 10.41 3.27 6.95
N GLN A 92 11.62 3.66 6.54
CA GLN A 92 12.51 4.49 7.37
C GLN A 92 11.91 5.87 7.67
N ALA A 93 11.19 6.45 6.70
CA ALA A 93 10.50 7.72 6.86
C ALA A 93 9.13 7.59 7.55
N GLY A 94 8.68 6.38 7.90
CA GLY A 94 7.31 6.09 8.34
C GLY A 94 6.85 6.89 9.56
N ALA A 95 7.74 7.22 10.49
CA ALA A 95 7.42 8.04 11.66
C ALA A 95 7.02 9.49 11.31
N ARG A 96 7.36 9.94 10.09
CA ARG A 96 7.06 11.30 9.57
C ARG A 96 5.82 11.31 8.66
N MET A 97 5.24 10.15 8.36
CA MET A 97 4.11 10.05 7.44
C MET A 97 2.79 10.38 8.12
N THR A 98 1.91 11.08 7.40
CA THR A 98 0.50 11.14 7.78
C THR A 98 -0.19 9.79 7.53
N PRO A 99 -1.37 9.55 8.12
CA PRO A 99 -2.18 8.37 7.80
C PRO A 99 -2.51 8.25 6.30
N GLU A 100 -2.80 9.36 5.62
CA GLU A 100 -3.10 9.38 4.18
C GLU A 100 -1.88 8.99 3.34
N GLU A 101 -0.70 9.52 3.69
CA GLU A 101 0.58 9.17 3.06
C GLU A 101 0.91 7.68 3.26
N THR A 102 0.70 7.18 4.48
CA THR A 102 0.88 5.77 4.82
C THR A 102 -0.06 4.89 3.99
N GLN A 103 -1.33 5.27 3.87
CA GLN A 103 -2.32 4.55 3.06
C GLN A 103 -1.93 4.53 1.58
N ARG A 104 -1.45 5.66 1.03
CA ARG A 104 -0.96 5.73 -0.36
C ARG A 104 0.25 4.82 -0.57
N ALA A 105 1.25 4.86 0.29
CA ALA A 105 2.43 4.00 0.21
C ALA A 105 2.07 2.50 0.32
N ALA A 106 1.10 2.16 1.18
CA ALA A 106 0.59 0.80 1.32
C ALA A 106 -0.14 0.33 0.05
N ALA A 107 -0.97 1.18 -0.56
CA ALA A 107 -1.67 0.87 -1.80
C ALA A 107 -0.70 0.60 -2.96
N ILE A 108 0.37 1.39 -3.08
CA ILE A 108 1.42 1.17 -4.09
C ILE A 108 2.12 -0.17 -3.81
N SER A 109 2.47 -0.45 -2.56
CA SER A 109 3.12 -1.71 -2.16
C SER A 109 2.26 -2.93 -2.48
N ALA A 110 0.97 -2.89 -2.17
CA ALA A 110 0.04 -3.97 -2.48
C ALA A 110 -0.03 -4.30 -3.98
N LYS A 111 0.16 -3.30 -4.85
CA LYS A 111 0.16 -3.48 -6.31
C LYS A 111 1.41 -4.21 -6.83
N VAL A 112 2.57 -4.01 -6.21
CA VAL A 112 3.86 -4.51 -6.73
C VAL A 112 4.37 -5.75 -6.02
N THR A 113 4.07 -5.93 -4.72
CA THR A 113 4.57 -7.04 -3.90
C THR A 113 4.35 -8.44 -4.49
N PRO A 114 3.19 -8.77 -5.11
CA PRO A 114 2.98 -10.09 -5.71
C PRO A 114 3.98 -10.45 -6.81
N ASP A 115 4.57 -9.43 -7.43
CA ASP A 115 5.38 -9.56 -8.64
C ASP A 115 6.86 -9.32 -8.40
N LEU A 116 7.26 -8.92 -7.18
CA LEU A 116 8.65 -8.67 -6.85
C LEU A 116 9.52 -9.93 -7.03
N PRO A 117 10.76 -9.77 -7.55
CA PRO A 117 11.73 -10.87 -7.59
C PRO A 117 12.02 -11.35 -6.16
N LYS A 118 12.12 -12.67 -6.00
CA LYS A 118 12.38 -13.34 -4.72
C LYS A 118 13.86 -13.64 -4.53
#